data_AF-A0A177G4G0-F1
#
_entry.id   AF-A0A177G4G0-F1
#
_cell.length_a   1.000
_cell.length_b   1.000
_cell.length_c   1.000
_cell.angle_alpha   90.00
_cell.angle_beta   90.00
_cell.angle_gamma   90.00
#
_symmetry.space_group_name_H-M   'P 1'
#
loop_
_entity.id
_entity.type
_entity.pdbx_description
1 polymer ?
#
loop_
_entity_poly.entity_id
_entity_poly.type
_entity_poly.pdbx_seq_one_letter_code
_entity_poly.pdbx_strand_id
1 'polypeptide(L)'
;MPVWEPDGSNTPLDLKAAGITSIVWCIGFRPNYRWIDVPVFNGANKPVWHRGVTDAPGFYFLGLPWLHTWGSGRFSGVSRDAAWLAGQITGKDVPVA
;
A
#
# COMPACT_ATOMS: atom_id res chain seq x y z
N MET A 1 24.28 15.43 -8.62
CA MET A 1 24.12 14.36 -9.61
C MET A 1 22.87 14.68 -10.42
N PRO A 2 22.94 14.79 -11.75
CA PRO A 2 21.74 14.94 -12.57
C PRO A 2 20.85 13.70 -12.43
N VAL A 3 19.53 13.90 -12.50
CA VAL A 3 18.56 12.80 -12.55
C VAL A 3 18.71 12.12 -13.91
N TRP A 4 18.67 10.78 -13.93
CA TRP A 4 18.66 10.05 -15.19
C TRP A 4 17.38 10.37 -15.97
N GLU A 5 17.51 10.68 -17.25
CA GLU A 5 16.40 10.90 -18.17
C GLU A 5 16.54 9.94 -19.38
N PRO A 6 15.43 9.33 -19.84
CA PRO A 6 15.47 8.55 -21.06
C PRO A 6 15.73 9.45 -22.26
N ASP A 7 16.45 8.94 -23.26
CA ASP A 7 16.80 9.67 -24.49
C ASP A 7 15.60 9.88 -25.47
N GLY A 8 14.38 9.54 -25.03
CA GLY A 8 13.15 9.62 -25.82
C GLY A 8 13.01 8.53 -26.88
N SER A 9 14.00 7.63 -27.02
CA SER A 9 13.95 6.55 -28.01
C SER A 9 13.21 5.34 -27.43
N ASN A 10 11.90 5.26 -27.67
CA ASN A 10 11.14 4.02 -27.48
C ASN A 10 11.32 3.11 -28.70
N THR A 11 12.56 2.80 -29.05
CA THR A 11 12.88 1.98 -30.22
C THR A 11 12.37 0.55 -29.96
N PRO A 12 11.54 -0.01 -30.86
CA PRO A 12 11.13 -1.40 -30.75
C PRO A 12 12.35 -2.32 -30.68
N LEU A 13 12.41 -3.17 -29.66
CA LEU A 13 13.45 -4.18 -29.51
C LEU A 13 12.93 -5.53 -29.99
N ASP A 14 13.58 -6.11 -30.99
CA ASP A 14 13.36 -7.51 -31.34
C ASP A 14 14.01 -8.39 -30.26
N LEU A 15 13.18 -8.94 -29.38
CA LEU A 15 13.61 -9.78 -28.27
C LEU A 15 14.34 -11.04 -28.75
N LYS A 16 13.93 -11.61 -29.89
CA LYS A 16 14.52 -12.82 -30.44
C LYS A 16 15.90 -12.53 -31.01
N ALA A 17 16.04 -11.45 -31.79
CA ALA A 17 17.33 -11.01 -32.30
C ALA A 17 18.29 -10.62 -31.17
N ALA A 18 17.77 -10.07 -30.07
CA ALA A 18 18.53 -9.74 -28.87
C ALA A 18 18.86 -10.95 -27.97
N GLY A 19 18.40 -12.17 -28.31
CA GLY A 19 18.65 -13.38 -27.52
C GLY A 19 17.90 -13.43 -26.18
N ILE A 20 16.89 -12.59 -25.97
CA ILE A 20 16.07 -12.55 -24.76
C ILE A 20 15.01 -13.66 -24.84
N THR A 21 15.11 -14.65 -23.95
CA THR A 21 14.23 -15.83 -23.94
C THR A 21 13.17 -15.81 -22.84
N SER A 22 13.27 -14.89 -21.89
CA SER A 22 12.38 -14.83 -20.72
C SER A 22 12.27 -13.41 -20.19
N ILE A 23 11.10 -13.08 -19.65
CA ILE A 23 10.83 -11.82 -18.96
C ILE A 23 10.33 -12.15 -17.56
N VAL A 24 10.98 -11.60 -16.53
CA VAL A 24 10.55 -11.72 -15.14
C VAL A 24 9.96 -10.39 -14.70
N TRP A 25 8.67 -10.40 -14.38
CA TRP A 25 7.94 -9.20 -13.97
C TRP A 25 8.10 -8.95 -12.46
N CYS A 26 9.04 -8.08 -12.10
CA CYS A 26 9.31 -7.67 -10.70
C CYS A 26 8.62 -6.34 -10.33
N ILE A 27 7.42 -6.09 -10.87
CA ILE A 27 6.71 -4.80 -10.75
C ILE A 27 5.74 -4.72 -9.55
N GLY A 28 5.88 -5.65 -8.60
CA GLY A 28 5.10 -5.69 -7.38
C GLY A 28 3.69 -6.26 -7.54
N PHE A 29 2.82 -5.93 -6.60
CA PHE A 29 1.45 -6.42 -6.50
C PHE A 29 0.48 -5.27 -6.21
N ARG A 30 -0.83 -5.55 -6.31
CA ARG A 30 -1.89 -4.62 -5.95
C ARG A 30 -2.79 -5.25 -4.88
N PRO A 31 -3.31 -4.47 -3.91
CA PRO A 31 -4.28 -5.01 -2.96
C PRO A 31 -5.57 -5.40 -3.69
N ASN A 32 -6.18 -6.50 -3.25
CA ASN A 32 -7.47 -6.97 -3.74
C ASN A 32 -8.54 -6.72 -2.68
N TYR A 33 -9.36 -5.69 -2.87
CA TYR A 33 -10.44 -5.31 -1.96
C TYR A 33 -11.82 -5.86 -2.35
N ARG A 34 -11.92 -6.69 -3.40
CA ARG A 34 -13.20 -7.19 -3.93
C ARG A 34 -14.04 -8.01 -2.94
N TRP A 35 -13.43 -8.46 -1.85
CA TRP A 35 -14.10 -9.22 -0.79
C TRP A 35 -14.71 -8.32 0.30
N ILE A 36 -14.43 -7.02 0.29
CA ILE A 36 -14.95 -6.06 1.27
C ILE A 36 -16.22 -5.42 0.71
N ASP A 37 -17.36 -5.71 1.32
CA ASP A 37 -18.66 -5.13 0.97
C ASP A 37 -19.07 -4.09 2.03
N VAL A 38 -18.24 -3.05 2.18
CA VAL A 38 -18.43 -1.95 3.13
C VAL A 38 -18.15 -0.65 2.39
N PRO A 39 -18.97 0.42 2.55
CA PRO A 39 -18.84 1.66 1.77
C PRO A 39 -17.69 2.56 2.26
N VAL A 40 -16.45 2.02 2.25
CA VAL A 40 -15.22 2.69 2.73
C VAL A 40 -14.25 3.00 1.59
N PHE A 41 -14.70 2.96 0.35
CA PHE A 41 -13.89 3.21 -0.84
C PHE A 41 -14.34 4.47 -1.57
N ASN A 42 -13.41 5.16 -2.21
CA ASN A 42 -13.73 6.25 -3.13
C ASN A 42 -14.09 5.72 -4.54
N GLY A 43 -14.46 6.62 -5.45
CA GLY A 43 -14.79 6.29 -6.84
C GLY A 43 -13.66 5.65 -7.67
N ALA A 44 -12.43 5.59 -7.14
CA ALA A 44 -11.29 4.90 -7.73
C ALA A 44 -10.97 3.55 -7.03
N ASN A 45 -11.90 3.04 -6.22
CA ASN A 45 -11.75 1.82 -5.43
C ASN A 45 -10.54 1.85 -4.48
N LYS A 46 -10.13 3.05 -4.05
CA LYS A 46 -9.12 3.23 -3.01
C LYS A 46 -9.85 3.36 -1.68
N PRO A 47 -9.39 2.66 -0.62
CA PRO A 47 -10.01 2.83 0.67
C PRO A 47 -9.81 4.28 1.15
N VAL A 48 -10.71 4.73 2.01
CA VAL A 48 -10.68 6.05 2.64
C VAL A 48 -10.56 5.82 4.14
N TRP A 49 -9.59 6.48 4.74
CA TRP A 49 -9.30 6.35 6.17
C TRP A 49 -8.60 7.60 6.70
N HIS A 50 -8.68 7.79 8.00
CA HIS A 50 -7.80 8.66 8.75
C HIS A 50 -7.03 7.83 9.77
N ARG A 51 -5.72 7.68 9.57
CA ARG A 51 -4.84 6.85 10.41
C ARG A 51 -5.37 5.42 10.65
N GLY A 52 -5.95 4.84 9.61
CA GLY A 52 -6.56 3.49 9.62
C GLY A 52 -8.01 3.42 10.10
N VAL A 53 -8.58 4.50 10.63
CA VAL A 53 -10.01 4.56 11.02
C VAL A 53 -10.85 4.94 9.80
N THR A 54 -11.93 4.22 9.56
CA THR A 54 -12.88 4.51 8.46
C THR A 54 -14.17 5.14 9.00
N ASP A 55 -14.99 5.68 8.11
CA ASP A 55 -16.31 6.20 8.47
C ASP A 55 -17.33 5.08 8.78
N ALA A 56 -17.00 3.82 8.46
CA ALA A 56 -17.82 2.66 8.82
C ALA A 56 -17.47 2.20 10.24
N PRO A 57 -18.41 2.26 11.21
CA PRO A 57 -18.14 1.86 12.58
C PRO A 57 -17.70 0.40 12.67
N GLY A 58 -16.62 0.14 13.43
CA GLY A 58 -16.07 -1.20 13.60
C GLY A 58 -15.17 -1.68 12.45
N PHE A 59 -14.96 -0.88 11.40
CA PHE A 59 -14.11 -1.24 10.27
C PHE A 59 -12.83 -0.37 10.22
N TYR A 60 -11.67 -1.02 10.18
CA TYR A 60 -10.36 -0.37 10.27
C TYR A 60 -9.37 -0.98 9.27
N PHE A 61 -8.43 -0.17 8.79
CA PHE A 61 -7.31 -0.61 7.96
C PHE A 61 -6.00 -0.56 8.75
N LEU A 62 -5.24 -1.65 8.70
CA LEU A 62 -3.89 -1.77 9.26
C LEU A 62 -2.92 -2.25 8.18
N GLY A 63 -1.65 -1.87 8.27
CA GLY A 63 -0.60 -2.37 7.37
C GLY A 63 -0.62 -1.77 5.97
N LEU A 64 -1.44 -0.76 5.71
CA LEU A 64 -1.34 0.02 4.48
C LEU A 64 -0.14 0.98 4.53
N PRO A 65 0.49 1.30 3.40
CA PRO A 65 1.50 2.35 3.36
C PRO A 65 0.87 3.69 3.76
N TRP A 66 1.62 4.52 4.49
CA TRP A 66 1.21 5.88 4.84
C TRP A 66 -0.11 6.01 5.61
N LEU A 67 -0.41 5.08 6.54
CA LEU A 67 -1.51 5.30 7.50
C LEU A 67 -1.20 6.49 8.40
N HIS A 68 -0.04 6.44 9.07
CA HIS A 68 0.50 7.52 9.88
C HIS A 68 1.89 7.95 9.39
N THR A 69 2.73 6.98 9.05
CA THR A 69 4.11 7.20 8.62
C THR A 69 4.45 6.30 7.44
N TRP A 70 5.59 6.54 6.80
CA TRP A 70 6.12 5.63 5.77
C TRP A 70 6.31 4.19 6.27
N GLY A 71 6.52 4.00 7.59
CA GLY A 71 6.71 2.70 8.22
C GLY A 71 5.42 1.88 8.42
N SER A 72 4.24 2.48 8.20
CA SER A 72 2.93 1.86 8.49
C SER A 72 2.71 0.52 7.81
N GLY A 73 3.22 0.35 6.58
CA GLY A 73 3.08 -0.89 5.81
C GLY A 73 4.19 -1.92 6.02
N ARG A 74 4.97 -1.81 7.11
CA ARG A 74 6.18 -2.63 7.31
C ARG A 74 6.19 -3.27 8.68
N PHE A 75 6.73 -4.48 8.77
CA PHE A 75 6.88 -5.19 10.05
C PHE A 75 7.61 -4.37 11.11
N SER A 76 8.64 -3.61 10.73
CA SER A 76 9.41 -2.77 11.67
C SER A 76 8.68 -1.52 12.15
N GLY A 77 7.55 -1.13 11.55
CA GLY A 77 6.85 0.12 11.84
C GLY A 77 5.37 -0.02 12.17
N VAL A 78 4.74 -1.16 11.84
CA VAL A 78 3.30 -1.41 11.98
C VAL A 78 2.83 -1.46 13.44
N SER A 79 3.71 -1.76 14.40
CA SER A 79 3.35 -1.90 15.82
C SER A 79 2.69 -0.64 16.39
N ARG A 80 3.17 0.54 16.00
CA ARG A 80 2.60 1.83 16.43
C ARG A 80 1.20 2.07 15.89
N ASP A 81 0.93 1.67 14.65
CA ASP A 81 -0.42 1.81 14.08
C ASP A 81 -1.36 0.75 14.66
N ALA A 82 -0.87 -0.45 14.93
CA ALA A 82 -1.65 -1.50 15.60
C ALA A 82 -2.08 -1.07 17.01
N ALA A 83 -1.16 -0.50 17.81
CA ALA A 83 -1.46 0.05 19.13
C ALA A 83 -2.47 1.21 19.05
N TRP A 84 -2.28 2.13 18.10
CA TRP A 84 -3.23 3.23 17.87
C TRP A 84 -4.65 2.70 17.58
N LEU A 85 -4.80 1.77 16.64
CA LEU A 85 -6.11 1.21 16.28
C LEU A 85 -6.71 0.40 17.43
N ALA A 86 -5.91 -0.37 18.15
CA ALA A 86 -6.36 -1.09 19.34
C ALA A 86 -6.93 -0.12 20.39
N GLY A 87 -6.33 1.07 20.54
CA GLY A 87 -6.88 2.10 21.41
C GLY A 87 -8.18 2.70 20.90
N GLN A 88 -8.33 2.91 19.59
CA GLN A 88 -9.61 3.33 19.00
C GLN A 88 -10.71 2.28 19.18
N ILE A 89 -10.38 1.00 19.13
CA ILE A 89 -11.33 -0.11 19.28
C ILE A 89 -11.75 -0.28 20.75
N THR A 90 -10.80 -0.18 21.67
CA THR A 90 -11.03 -0.53 23.10
C THR A 90 -11.33 0.68 23.99
N GLY A 91 -11.07 1.90 23.51
CA GLY A 91 -11.14 3.13 24.30
C GLY A 91 -10.02 3.25 25.35
N LYS A 92 -8.96 2.45 25.23
CA LYS A 92 -7.83 2.41 26.18
C LYS A 92 -6.53 2.78 25.48
N ASP A 93 -5.59 3.37 26.22
CA ASP A 93 -4.25 3.54 25.68
C ASP A 93 -3.53 2.17 25.63
N VAL A 94 -2.90 1.88 24.50
CA VAL A 94 -2.21 0.60 24.25
C VAL A 94 -0.72 0.89 24.05
N PRO A 95 0.15 0.40 24.95
CA PRO A 95 1.58 0.66 24.83
C PRO A 95 2.18 -0.07 23.63
N VAL A 96 3.19 0.55 23.03
CA VAL A 96 4.00 -0.05 21.97
C VAL A 96 5.26 -0.64 22.61
N ALA A 97 5.52 -1.93 22.35
CA ALA A 97 6.76 -2.60 22.74
C ALA A 97 7.95 -2.19 21.85
#